data_AF-A0ABD7MA54-F1
#
_entry.id   AF-A0ABD7MA54-F1
#
_cell.length_a   1.000
_cell.length_b   1.000
_cell.length_c   1.000
_cell.angle_alpha   90.00
_cell.angle_beta   90.00
_cell.angle_gamma   90.00
#
_symmetry.space_group_name_H-M   'P 1'
#
loop_
_entity.id
_entity.type
_entity.pdbx_description
1 polymer ?
#
loop_
_entity_poly.entity_id
_entity_poly.type
_entity_poly.pdbx_seq_one_letter_code
_entity_poly.pdbx_strand_id
1 'polypeptide(L)'
;MSLYIDIHALQTLPPNNINRDDTGAPKTAVFGGVPRQRVSSQAWKRAIRKDFAELLRPDELGVRTKRVVEKIARRVLALQGTPDADIQDEVQREALAEAAGRVEALLKAAGFKPEKKTKGRAAAAEEEQLEALFAEVGYLMFLSDKQITAAAEAIVATPEGPWSKKAAAALLDDAHSVDIAMFGRMIADAADFNVDASVQVAHAIGVSASEPEFDYFTAVDDVREDVEEAGAGMIGTVTFTSSTLYRYANVNMEALTSNLGSEEAALRAAQAFVTSFIRSMPTGKQNTFANTTLPDLVVVAVREDRPVSWVNAFEEPVPNEVEGGRRREAAARLATEAAALDGMYASPARRTWVIAPPSLADTVETLGPVVDRQSMLTELEAELSEAMA
;
A
#
# COMPACT_ATOMS: atom_id res chain seq x y z
N MET A 1 -14.60 -19.34 -12.65
CA MET A 1 -13.32 -20.07 -12.41
C MET A 1 -12.43 -19.12 -11.63
N SER A 2 -11.65 -19.62 -10.69
CA SER A 2 -10.80 -18.78 -9.83
C SER A 2 -9.54 -18.34 -10.59
N LEU A 3 -9.52 -17.10 -11.07
CA LEU A 3 -8.40 -16.54 -11.81
C LEU A 3 -7.49 -15.73 -10.87
N TYR A 4 -6.20 -16.07 -10.86
CA TYR A 4 -5.18 -15.45 -10.02
C TYR A 4 -4.07 -14.83 -10.87
N ILE A 5 -3.58 -13.67 -10.45
CA ILE A 5 -2.37 -13.04 -10.99
C ILE A 5 -1.30 -13.12 -9.92
N ASP A 6 -0.26 -13.92 -10.14
CA ASP A 6 0.92 -13.99 -9.29
C ASP A 6 2.00 -13.04 -9.83
N ILE A 7 2.59 -12.26 -8.94
CA ILE A 7 3.62 -11.28 -9.27
C ILE A 7 4.83 -11.56 -8.39
N HIS A 8 5.91 -11.99 -9.03
CA HIS A 8 7.21 -12.25 -8.41
C HIS A 8 8.18 -11.16 -8.85
N ALA A 9 9.01 -10.66 -7.94
CA ALA A 9 10.07 -9.74 -8.31
C ALA A 9 11.33 -9.94 -7.48
N LEU A 10 12.48 -9.78 -8.14
CA LEU A 10 13.77 -9.60 -7.49
C LEU A 10 14.17 -8.14 -7.63
N GLN A 11 14.44 -7.48 -6.51
CA GLN A 11 14.83 -6.08 -6.51
C GLN A 11 16.03 -5.87 -5.60
N THR A 12 17.16 -5.49 -6.21
CA THR A 12 18.36 -5.15 -5.46
C THR A 12 18.26 -3.74 -4.89
N LEU A 13 18.49 -3.63 -3.58
CA LEU A 13 18.54 -2.35 -2.87
C LEU A 13 19.97 -2.05 -2.45
N PRO A 14 20.48 -0.82 -2.70
CA PRO A 14 21.74 -0.34 -2.13
C PRO A 14 21.61 -0.20 -0.59
N PRO A 15 22.65 0.26 0.12
CA PRO A 15 22.52 0.64 1.54
C PRO A 15 21.24 1.45 1.79
N ASN A 16 20.37 0.92 2.66
CA ASN A 16 19.03 1.48 2.86
C ASN A 16 18.49 1.23 4.26
N ASN A 17 17.50 2.05 4.63
CA ASN A 17 16.65 1.82 5.80
C ASN A 17 15.18 2.19 5.46
N ILE A 18 14.64 1.55 4.40
CA ILE A 18 13.30 1.87 3.87
C ILE A 18 12.15 1.44 4.79
N ASN A 19 12.40 0.47 5.68
CA ASN A 19 11.43 0.03 6.65
C ASN A 19 12.10 -0.38 7.96
N ARG A 20 11.84 0.42 9.00
CA ARG A 20 12.45 0.31 10.32
C ARG A 20 11.48 -0.13 11.41
N ASP A 21 12.02 -0.70 12.48
CA ASP A 21 11.32 -0.93 13.74
C ASP A 21 11.27 0.34 14.61
N ASP A 22 10.78 0.18 15.84
CA ASP A 22 10.64 1.22 16.86
C ASP A 22 11.99 1.75 17.38
N THR A 23 13.06 0.95 17.28
CA THR A 23 14.43 1.37 17.62
C THR A 23 15.12 2.14 16.49
N GLY A 24 14.52 2.17 15.31
CA GLY A 24 15.07 2.81 14.11
C GLY A 24 15.87 1.85 13.23
N ALA A 25 16.00 0.58 13.60
CA ALA A 25 16.75 -0.41 12.83
C ALA A 25 15.97 -1.02 11.68
N PRO A 26 16.63 -1.37 10.56
CA PRO A 26 16.00 -2.11 9.48
C PRO A 26 15.35 -3.39 10.01
N LYS A 27 14.10 -3.64 9.62
CA LYS A 27 13.41 -4.86 10.05
C LYS A 27 14.12 -6.09 9.47
N THR A 28 14.25 -7.12 10.29
CA THR A 28 14.78 -8.43 9.88
C THR A 28 13.72 -9.53 10.05
N ALA A 29 14.02 -10.71 9.49
CA ALA A 29 13.36 -11.97 9.80
C ALA A 29 14.32 -13.14 9.58
N VAL A 30 14.10 -14.25 10.30
CA VAL A 30 14.86 -15.49 10.08
C VAL A 30 14.13 -16.32 9.02
N PHE A 31 14.85 -16.73 7.98
CA PHE A 31 14.37 -17.64 6.94
C PHE A 31 15.53 -18.52 6.44
N GLY A 32 15.34 -19.84 6.44
CA GLY A 32 16.43 -20.77 6.15
C GLY A 32 17.54 -20.79 7.20
N GLY A 33 17.19 -20.55 8.47
CA GLY A 33 18.14 -20.54 9.59
C GLY A 33 19.05 -19.31 9.70
N VAL A 34 18.96 -18.32 8.80
CA VAL A 34 19.80 -17.10 8.83
C VAL A 34 18.95 -15.82 8.86
N PRO A 35 19.45 -14.72 9.46
CA PRO A 35 18.77 -13.43 9.42
C PRO A 35 18.79 -12.83 8.00
N ARG A 36 17.66 -12.25 7.59
CA ARG A 36 17.44 -11.58 6.31
C ARG A 36 16.92 -10.18 6.54
N GLN A 37 17.27 -9.25 5.66
CA GLN A 37 16.53 -8.00 5.53
C GLN A 37 15.06 -8.34 5.25
N ARG A 38 14.14 -7.66 5.94
CA ARG A 38 12.70 -7.77 5.72
C ARG A 38 12.08 -6.40 5.52
N VAL A 39 11.23 -6.28 4.51
CA VAL A 39 10.36 -5.10 4.33
C VAL A 39 8.92 -5.55 4.51
N SER A 40 8.22 -4.92 5.45
CA SER A 40 6.85 -5.30 5.78
C SER A 40 5.88 -5.12 4.61
N SER A 41 4.94 -6.05 4.48
CA SER A 41 3.87 -5.96 3.48
C SER A 41 3.10 -4.64 3.58
N GLN A 42 2.87 -4.13 4.80
CA GLN A 42 2.22 -2.84 5.05
C GLN A 42 2.99 -1.65 4.46
N ALA A 43 4.32 -1.67 4.48
CA ALA A 43 5.13 -0.61 3.88
C ALA A 43 4.96 -0.58 2.36
N TRP A 44 4.96 -1.75 1.72
CA TRP A 44 4.71 -1.89 0.28
C TRP A 44 3.27 -1.57 -0.09
N LYS A 45 2.27 -2.10 0.64
CA LYS A 45 0.85 -1.76 0.43
C LYS A 45 0.62 -0.26 0.51
N ARG A 46 1.25 0.45 1.47
CA ARG A 46 1.16 1.91 1.55
C ARG A 46 1.81 2.61 0.35
N ALA A 47 2.96 2.15 -0.12
CA ALA A 47 3.62 2.72 -1.30
C ALA A 47 2.76 2.54 -2.56
N ILE A 48 2.28 1.32 -2.80
CA ILE A 48 1.37 0.97 -3.90
C ILE A 48 0.11 1.83 -3.86
N ARG A 49 -0.54 1.91 -2.70
CA ARG A 49 -1.79 2.65 -2.54
C ARG A 49 -1.65 4.16 -2.73
N LYS A 50 -0.47 4.73 -2.44
CA LYS A 50 -0.17 6.13 -2.77
C LYS A 50 0.05 6.32 -4.27
N ASP A 51 0.73 5.38 -4.91
CA ASP A 51 1.00 5.40 -6.35
C ASP A 51 -0.28 5.27 -7.20
N PHE A 52 -1.34 4.67 -6.65
CA PHE A 52 -2.66 4.63 -7.30
C PHE A 52 -3.23 6.01 -7.65
N ALA A 53 -2.88 7.06 -6.90
CA ALA A 53 -3.35 8.41 -7.19
C ALA A 53 -2.86 8.95 -8.55
N GLU A 54 -1.79 8.37 -9.10
CA GLU A 54 -1.24 8.72 -10.40
C GLU A 54 -1.84 7.88 -11.55
N LEU A 55 -2.58 6.82 -11.24
CA LEU A 55 -3.08 5.83 -12.22
C LEU A 55 -4.60 5.74 -12.28
N LEU A 56 -5.28 6.05 -11.18
CA LEU A 56 -6.72 5.89 -11.00
C LEU A 56 -7.34 7.24 -10.66
N ARG A 57 -8.63 7.38 -10.96
CA ARG A 57 -9.35 8.62 -10.66
C ARG A 57 -9.53 8.78 -9.15
N PRO A 58 -9.50 10.00 -8.60
CA PRO A 58 -9.66 10.22 -7.17
C PRO A 58 -10.95 9.62 -6.57
N ASP A 59 -12.04 9.56 -7.33
CA ASP A 59 -13.31 8.97 -6.91
C ASP A 59 -13.26 7.43 -6.78
N GLU A 60 -12.22 6.80 -7.31
CA GLU A 60 -12.00 5.35 -7.24
C GLU A 60 -11.14 4.93 -6.04
N LEU A 61 -10.65 5.90 -5.27
CA LEU A 61 -9.72 5.69 -4.15
C LEU A 61 -10.39 5.96 -2.80
N GLY A 62 -9.77 5.42 -1.76
CA GLY A 62 -10.22 5.56 -0.40
C GLY A 62 -9.27 6.38 0.47
N VAL A 63 -9.81 6.90 1.57
CA VAL A 63 -9.09 7.64 2.59
C VAL A 63 -9.17 6.88 3.90
N ARG A 64 -8.01 6.71 4.56
CA ARG A 64 -7.92 6.15 5.90
C ARG A 64 -7.72 7.27 6.91
N THR A 65 -8.70 7.49 7.79
CA THR A 65 -8.67 8.60 8.75
C THR A 65 -9.49 8.31 10.01
N LYS A 66 -9.15 8.97 11.12
CA LYS A 66 -10.02 9.08 12.30
C LYS A 66 -10.98 10.26 12.19
N ARG A 67 -10.64 11.26 11.37
CA ARG A 67 -11.40 12.50 11.14
C ARG A 67 -12.45 12.32 10.05
N VAL A 68 -13.27 11.28 10.20
CA VAL A 68 -14.37 10.97 9.24
C VAL A 68 -15.39 12.09 9.22
N VAL A 69 -15.73 12.61 10.40
CA VAL A 69 -16.68 13.73 10.56
C VAL A 69 -16.22 14.94 9.74
N GLU A 70 -14.96 15.35 9.90
CA GLU A 70 -14.38 16.45 9.11
C GLU A 70 -14.51 16.18 7.61
N LYS A 71 -14.14 14.97 7.17
CA LYS A 71 -14.01 14.69 5.74
C LYS A 71 -15.36 14.72 5.02
N ILE A 72 -16.40 14.16 5.64
CA ILE A 72 -17.77 14.22 5.10
C ILE A 72 -18.34 15.64 5.24
N ALA A 73 -18.13 16.33 6.37
CA ALA A 73 -18.64 17.70 6.56
C ALA A 73 -18.07 18.68 5.51
N ARG A 74 -16.77 18.59 5.20
CA ARG A 74 -16.16 19.37 4.12
C ARG A 74 -16.76 19.00 2.76
N ARG A 75 -17.06 17.72 2.50
CA ARG A 75 -17.74 17.30 1.26
C ARG A 75 -19.16 17.87 1.17
N VAL A 76 -19.90 17.95 2.27
CA VAL A 76 -21.22 18.61 2.33
C VAL A 76 -21.12 20.06 1.90
N LEU A 77 -20.19 20.83 2.47
CA LEU A 77 -20.01 22.25 2.10
C LEU A 77 -19.56 22.40 0.64
N ALA A 78 -18.68 21.53 0.16
CA ALA A 78 -18.29 21.52 -1.25
C ALA A 78 -19.49 21.33 -2.19
N LEU A 79 -20.40 20.41 -1.87
CA LEU A 79 -21.65 20.19 -2.64
C LEU A 79 -22.61 21.38 -2.56
N GLN A 80 -22.55 22.17 -1.49
CA GLN A 80 -23.33 23.40 -1.32
C GLN A 80 -22.67 24.64 -1.95
N GLY A 81 -21.50 24.49 -2.59
CA GLY A 81 -20.80 25.57 -3.30
C GLY A 81 -19.67 26.24 -2.51
N THR A 82 -19.20 25.64 -1.41
CA THR A 82 -18.11 26.16 -0.57
C THR A 82 -17.00 25.12 -0.36
N PRO A 83 -16.22 24.76 -1.41
CA PRO A 83 -15.28 23.63 -1.39
C PRO A 83 -14.05 23.82 -0.47
N ASP A 84 -13.71 25.06 -0.11
CA ASP A 84 -12.56 25.39 0.73
C ASP A 84 -12.99 26.29 1.88
N ALA A 85 -13.94 25.80 2.68
CA ALA A 85 -14.47 26.55 3.81
C ALA A 85 -13.36 27.07 4.74
N ASP A 86 -13.22 28.39 4.80
CA ASP A 86 -12.31 29.10 5.67
C ASP A 86 -12.87 29.09 7.10
N ILE A 87 -12.12 28.51 8.02
CA ILE A 87 -12.49 28.44 9.43
C ILE A 87 -12.41 29.79 10.14
N GLN A 88 -11.69 30.75 9.56
CA GLN A 88 -11.58 32.10 10.10
C GLN A 88 -12.81 32.93 9.77
N ASP A 89 -13.52 32.57 8.70
CA ASP A 89 -14.83 33.14 8.40
C ASP A 89 -15.88 32.53 9.33
N GLU A 90 -16.52 33.38 10.14
CA GLU A 90 -17.46 32.95 11.17
C GLU A 90 -18.67 32.20 10.57
N VAL A 91 -19.16 32.62 9.41
CA VAL A 91 -20.31 32.02 8.73
C VAL A 91 -19.95 30.64 8.19
N GLN A 92 -18.79 30.50 7.55
CA GLN A 92 -18.33 29.22 7.02
C GLN A 92 -17.98 28.24 8.14
N ARG A 93 -17.42 28.73 9.25
CA ARG A 93 -17.18 27.92 10.45
C ARG A 93 -18.46 27.40 11.06
N GLU A 94 -19.50 28.23 11.18
CA GLU A 94 -20.81 27.80 11.67
C GLU A 94 -21.46 26.76 10.75
N ALA A 95 -21.43 26.98 9.44
CA ALA A 95 -21.93 26.01 8.46
C ALA A 95 -21.19 24.66 8.55
N LEU A 96 -19.86 24.70 8.74
CA LEU A 96 -19.04 23.51 8.90
C LEU A 96 -19.32 22.76 10.22
N ALA A 97 -19.58 23.50 11.30
CA ALA A 97 -20.00 22.93 12.59
C ALA A 97 -21.37 22.25 12.49
N GLU A 98 -22.31 22.87 11.79
CA GLU A 98 -23.65 22.32 11.56
C GLU A 98 -23.57 21.03 10.72
N ALA A 99 -22.83 21.06 9.62
CA ALA A 99 -22.57 19.88 8.79
C ALA A 99 -21.91 18.76 9.61
N ALA A 100 -20.93 19.08 10.45
CA ALA A 100 -20.29 18.11 11.35
C ALA A 100 -21.30 17.47 12.31
N GLY A 101 -22.22 18.25 12.90
CA GLY A 101 -23.28 17.73 13.76
C GLY A 101 -24.21 16.74 13.03
N ARG A 102 -24.55 17.02 11.77
CA ARG A 102 -25.34 16.12 10.92
C ARG A 102 -24.60 14.83 10.59
N VAL A 103 -23.29 14.91 10.31
CA VAL A 103 -22.44 13.73 10.08
C VAL A 103 -22.32 12.89 11.35
N GLU A 104 -22.13 13.51 12.52
CA GLU A 104 -22.10 12.79 13.80
C GLU A 104 -23.40 12.01 14.04
N ALA A 105 -24.56 12.58 13.71
CA ALA A 105 -25.85 11.90 13.81
C ALA A 105 -25.95 10.70 12.85
N LEU A 106 -25.48 10.84 11.60
CA LEU A 106 -25.44 9.75 10.63
C LEU A 106 -24.52 8.61 11.09
N LEU A 107 -23.31 8.94 11.57
CA LEU A 107 -22.35 7.97 12.08
C LEU A 107 -22.89 7.23 13.31
N LYS A 108 -23.54 7.94 14.25
CA LYS A 108 -24.22 7.33 15.40
C LYS A 108 -25.34 6.39 14.98
N ALA A 109 -26.13 6.76 13.96
CA ALA A 109 -27.17 5.89 13.41
C ALA A 109 -26.60 4.62 12.76
N ALA A 110 -25.42 4.71 12.14
CA ALA A 110 -24.69 3.56 11.59
C ALA A 110 -23.95 2.72 12.65
N GLY A 111 -23.96 3.13 13.93
CA GLY A 111 -23.36 2.38 15.04
C GLY A 111 -21.95 2.83 15.43
N PHE A 112 -21.43 3.90 14.82
CA PHE A 112 -20.14 4.49 15.17
C PHE A 112 -20.27 5.44 16.36
N LYS A 113 -19.22 5.52 17.19
CA LYS A 113 -19.16 6.42 18.36
C LYS A 113 -18.08 7.50 18.14
N PRO A 114 -18.42 8.60 17.44
CA PRO A 114 -17.49 9.71 17.31
C PRO A 114 -17.40 10.49 18.63
N GLU A 115 -16.18 10.79 19.08
CA GLU A 115 -15.89 11.53 20.32
C GLU A 115 -15.00 12.74 20.04
N LYS A 116 -15.25 13.86 20.72
CA LYS A 116 -14.38 15.05 20.65
C LYS A 116 -13.24 14.89 21.66
N LYS A 117 -12.01 15.27 21.27
CA LYS A 117 -10.87 15.28 22.19
C LYS A 117 -11.11 16.31 23.31
N THR A 118 -10.91 15.89 24.56
CA THR A 118 -10.97 16.76 25.73
C THR A 118 -9.69 17.61 25.81
N LYS A 119 -9.85 18.94 25.95
CA LYS A 119 -8.77 19.93 25.87
C LYS A 119 -7.57 19.65 26.80
N GLY A 120 -6.36 19.65 26.23
CA GLY A 120 -5.17 20.22 26.88
C GLY A 120 -5.24 21.75 26.77
N ARG A 121 -4.88 22.46 27.83
CA ARG A 121 -5.15 23.90 27.99
C ARG A 121 -4.01 24.74 27.41
N ALA A 122 -4.12 25.20 26.15
CA ALA A 122 -3.51 26.43 25.63
C ALA A 122 -3.93 26.68 24.18
N ALA A 123 -5.03 27.43 23.96
CA ALA A 123 -5.47 27.78 22.61
C ALA A 123 -4.54 28.85 21.99
N ALA A 124 -3.88 28.50 20.87
CA ALA A 124 -3.25 29.51 20.01
C ALA A 124 -3.10 29.11 18.52
N ALA A 125 -3.19 27.84 18.14
CA ALA A 125 -3.02 27.43 16.74
C ALA A 125 -4.36 27.18 16.01
N GLU A 126 -4.47 27.60 14.74
CA GLU A 126 -5.63 27.34 13.87
C GLU A 126 -5.94 25.83 13.76
N GLU A 127 -4.90 24.99 13.72
CA GLU A 127 -5.04 23.53 13.74
C GLU A 127 -5.75 23.02 15.00
N GLU A 128 -5.50 23.63 16.15
CA GLU A 128 -6.14 23.25 17.42
C GLU A 128 -7.63 23.64 17.46
N GLN A 129 -7.99 24.75 16.80
CA GLN A 129 -9.40 25.15 16.63
C GLN A 129 -10.14 24.20 15.69
N LEU A 130 -9.48 23.76 14.60
CA LEU A 130 -9.96 22.72 13.70
C LEU A 130 -10.12 21.36 14.39
N GLU A 131 -9.16 20.97 15.23
CA GLU A 131 -9.23 19.72 15.99
C GLU A 131 -10.36 19.72 17.02
N ALA A 132 -10.68 20.88 17.60
CA ALA A 132 -11.80 21.01 18.54
C ALA A 132 -13.18 20.96 17.86
N LEU A 133 -13.26 21.29 16.56
CA LEU A 133 -14.54 21.38 15.84
C LEU A 133 -15.16 20.01 15.60
N PHE A 134 -14.33 19.03 15.22
CA PHE A 134 -14.76 17.72 14.74
C PHE A 134 -14.56 16.62 15.77
N ALA A 135 -15.57 15.76 15.92
CA ALA A 135 -15.38 14.50 16.60
C ALA A 135 -14.57 13.51 15.75
N GLU A 136 -13.77 12.67 16.40
CA GLU A 136 -13.01 11.60 15.78
C GLU A 136 -13.61 10.24 16.16
N VAL A 137 -13.54 9.28 15.25
CA VAL A 137 -13.79 7.88 15.60
C VAL A 137 -12.56 7.29 16.29
N GLY A 138 -12.75 6.37 17.25
CA GLY A 138 -11.65 5.81 18.06
C GLY A 138 -10.57 5.07 17.26
N TYR A 139 -10.90 4.62 16.06
CA TYR A 139 -10.05 3.80 15.18
C TYR A 139 -9.94 4.40 13.77
N LEU A 140 -8.92 3.98 13.02
CA LEU A 140 -8.75 4.39 11.63
C LEU A 140 -9.83 3.75 10.76
N MET A 141 -10.79 4.54 10.31
CA MET A 141 -11.79 4.10 9.35
C MET A 141 -11.24 4.27 7.93
N PHE A 142 -11.54 3.31 7.06
CA PHE A 142 -11.19 3.36 5.65
C PHE A 142 -12.48 3.53 4.85
N LEU A 143 -12.61 4.65 4.15
CA LEU A 143 -13.81 5.03 3.40
C LEU A 143 -13.45 5.34 1.96
N SER A 144 -14.28 4.89 1.04
CA SER A 144 -14.18 5.24 -0.38
C SER A 144 -14.66 6.66 -0.62
N ASP A 145 -14.10 7.35 -1.61
CA ASP A 145 -14.58 8.69 -1.97
C ASP A 145 -16.06 8.69 -2.37
N LYS A 146 -16.54 7.62 -3.03
CA LYS A 146 -17.96 7.40 -3.33
C LYS A 146 -18.83 7.31 -2.07
N GLN A 147 -18.38 6.60 -1.02
CA GLN A 147 -19.09 6.52 0.26
C GLN A 147 -19.15 7.89 0.95
N ILE A 148 -18.05 8.64 0.91
CA ILE A 148 -17.99 10.01 1.46
C ILE A 148 -18.96 10.93 0.70
N THR A 149 -19.01 10.82 -0.62
CA THR A 149 -19.93 11.59 -1.47
C THR A 149 -21.39 11.23 -1.20
N ALA A 150 -21.73 9.94 -1.21
CA ALA A 150 -23.08 9.48 -0.96
C ALA A 150 -23.60 9.92 0.42
N ALA A 151 -22.75 9.81 1.46
CA ALA A 151 -23.10 10.31 2.79
C ALA A 151 -23.32 11.83 2.80
N ALA A 152 -22.50 12.60 2.08
CA ALA A 152 -22.64 14.04 1.98
C ALA A 152 -23.89 14.47 1.20
N GLU A 153 -24.17 13.84 0.06
CA GLU A 153 -25.38 14.08 -0.74
C GLU A 153 -26.65 13.78 0.06
N ALA A 154 -26.64 12.69 0.82
CA ALA A 154 -27.74 12.33 1.71
C ALA A 154 -27.98 13.44 2.76
N ILE A 155 -26.91 13.95 3.39
CA ILE A 155 -27.00 15.05 4.37
C ILE A 155 -27.51 16.35 3.75
N VAL A 156 -27.14 16.65 2.49
CA VAL A 156 -27.65 17.83 1.77
C VAL A 156 -29.14 17.67 1.45
N ALA A 157 -29.57 16.49 1.02
CA ALA A 157 -30.95 16.21 0.63
C ALA A 157 -31.91 16.10 1.81
N THR A 158 -31.44 15.61 2.97
CA THR A 158 -32.26 15.49 4.18
C THR A 158 -31.50 16.02 5.40
N PRO A 159 -31.44 17.36 5.57
CA PRO A 159 -30.70 18.01 6.65
C PRO A 159 -31.13 17.61 8.07
N GLU A 160 -32.42 17.34 8.28
CA GLU A 160 -33.01 17.18 9.62
C GLU A 160 -32.88 15.77 10.22
N GLY A 161 -32.49 14.75 9.43
CA GLY A 161 -32.60 13.35 9.87
C GLY A 161 -34.06 12.96 10.20
N PRO A 162 -34.34 11.76 10.72
CA PRO A 162 -33.41 10.75 11.21
C PRO A 162 -33.07 9.69 10.15
N TRP A 163 -31.79 9.32 10.09
CA TRP A 163 -31.33 8.18 9.32
C TRP A 163 -31.74 6.89 10.02
N SER A 164 -32.44 5.99 9.34
CA SER A 164 -32.60 4.62 9.85
C SER A 164 -31.23 3.94 9.91
N LYS A 165 -31.02 3.02 10.85
CA LYS A 165 -29.76 2.24 10.95
C LYS A 165 -29.37 1.60 9.62
N LYS A 166 -30.36 1.06 8.89
CA LYS A 166 -30.16 0.44 7.57
C LYS A 166 -29.73 1.45 6.51
N ALA A 167 -30.36 2.63 6.46
CA ALA A 167 -30.01 3.67 5.49
C ALA A 167 -28.61 4.23 5.76
N ALA A 168 -28.27 4.52 7.03
CA ALA A 168 -26.95 5.01 7.40
C ALA A 168 -25.84 3.98 7.11
N ALA A 169 -26.10 2.69 7.37
CA ALA A 169 -25.15 1.63 7.06
C ALA A 169 -24.95 1.48 5.55
N ALA A 170 -26.02 1.48 4.75
CA ALA A 170 -25.93 1.35 3.30
C ALA A 170 -25.05 2.45 2.66
N LEU A 171 -25.13 3.69 3.15
CA LEU A 171 -24.30 4.80 2.65
C LEU A 171 -22.80 4.62 2.90
N LEU A 172 -22.43 3.85 3.94
CA LEU A 172 -21.04 3.66 4.36
C LEU A 172 -20.47 2.29 3.95
N ASP A 173 -21.32 1.42 3.40
CA ASP A 173 -20.98 0.04 3.06
C ASP A 173 -21.15 -0.30 1.57
N ASP A 174 -21.65 0.62 0.76
CA ASP A 174 -21.75 0.42 -0.70
C ASP A 174 -20.55 1.03 -1.45
N ALA A 175 -20.40 0.70 -2.73
CA ALA A 175 -19.48 1.33 -3.69
C ALA A 175 -18.01 1.43 -3.21
N HIS A 176 -17.40 0.29 -2.90
CA HIS A 176 -16.02 0.21 -2.46
C HIS A 176 -15.02 0.75 -3.50
N SER A 177 -13.97 1.41 -3.00
CA SER A 177 -12.83 1.93 -3.75
C SER A 177 -11.86 0.80 -4.06
N VAL A 178 -11.03 1.00 -5.08
CA VAL A 178 -10.04 0.02 -5.53
C VAL A 178 -9.12 -0.43 -4.39
N ASP A 179 -8.69 0.49 -3.56
CA ASP A 179 -7.81 0.19 -2.44
C ASP A 179 -8.48 -0.55 -1.28
N ILE A 180 -9.78 -0.35 -1.05
CA ILE A 180 -10.58 -1.15 -0.10
C ILE A 180 -10.83 -2.54 -0.68
N ALA A 181 -11.24 -2.63 -1.95
CA ALA A 181 -11.49 -3.89 -2.63
C ALA A 181 -10.25 -4.79 -2.65
N MET A 182 -9.07 -4.20 -2.87
CA MET A 182 -7.79 -4.93 -2.88
C MET A 182 -7.27 -5.30 -1.50
N PHE A 183 -7.20 -4.33 -0.58
CA PHE A 183 -6.48 -4.53 0.69
C PHE A 183 -7.39 -4.83 1.88
N GLY A 184 -8.70 -4.82 1.65
CA GLY A 184 -9.72 -5.06 2.65
C GLY A 184 -9.91 -3.89 3.62
N ARG A 185 -10.96 -4.02 4.43
CA ARG A 185 -11.32 -3.11 5.50
C ARG A 185 -11.69 -3.93 6.73
N MET A 186 -11.11 -3.57 7.88
CA MET A 186 -11.45 -4.17 9.17
C MET A 186 -11.89 -3.08 10.13
N ILE A 187 -13.12 -3.20 10.64
CA ILE A 187 -13.73 -2.32 11.62
C ILE A 187 -14.19 -3.19 12.80
N ALA A 188 -13.45 -3.12 13.91
CA ALA A 188 -13.67 -3.99 15.07
C ALA A 188 -15.06 -3.81 15.70
N ASP A 189 -15.53 -2.56 15.78
CA ASP A 189 -16.82 -2.23 16.44
C ASP A 189 -18.04 -2.52 15.55
N ALA A 190 -17.83 -2.79 14.26
CA ALA A 190 -18.89 -2.97 13.28
C ALA A 190 -18.44 -3.93 12.18
N ALA A 191 -18.42 -5.22 12.50
CA ALA A 191 -17.92 -6.28 11.63
C ALA A 191 -18.70 -6.41 10.31
N ASP A 192 -19.95 -5.96 10.28
CA ASP A 192 -20.79 -5.92 9.07
C ASP A 192 -20.16 -5.06 7.95
N PHE A 193 -19.31 -4.08 8.30
CA PHE A 193 -18.61 -3.24 7.34
C PHE A 193 -17.25 -3.82 6.91
N ASN A 194 -16.91 -5.04 7.32
CA ASN A 194 -15.64 -5.63 6.91
C ASN A 194 -15.68 -6.01 5.43
N VAL A 195 -14.58 -5.75 4.74
CA VAL A 195 -14.38 -6.13 3.34
C VAL A 195 -13.18 -7.05 3.29
N ASP A 196 -13.37 -8.23 2.73
CA ASP A 196 -12.30 -9.19 2.52
C ASP A 196 -11.39 -8.72 1.39
N ALA A 197 -10.09 -8.81 1.61
CA ALA A 197 -9.08 -8.37 0.65
C ALA A 197 -9.01 -9.33 -0.55
N SER A 198 -9.01 -8.80 -1.77
CA SER A 198 -8.75 -9.60 -2.98
C SER A 198 -7.26 -9.73 -3.31
N VAL A 199 -6.38 -8.98 -2.63
CA VAL A 199 -4.93 -8.97 -2.88
C VAL A 199 -4.14 -9.41 -1.67
N GLN A 200 -3.27 -10.39 -1.87
CA GLN A 200 -2.30 -10.82 -0.88
C GLN A 200 -0.93 -10.24 -1.22
N VAL A 201 -0.28 -9.60 -0.26
CA VAL A 201 1.09 -9.05 -0.43
C VAL A 201 1.96 -9.65 0.66
N ALA A 202 2.99 -10.40 0.25
CA ALA A 202 3.94 -10.98 1.18
C ALA A 202 4.88 -9.92 1.76
N HIS A 203 5.52 -10.26 2.88
CA HIS A 203 6.70 -9.53 3.31
C HIS A 203 7.80 -9.76 2.28
N ALA A 204 8.49 -8.70 1.86
CA ALA A 204 9.67 -8.86 1.03
C ALA A 204 10.83 -9.29 1.92
N ILE A 205 11.59 -10.31 1.52
CA ILE A 205 12.71 -10.85 2.28
C ILE A 205 13.97 -10.87 1.42
N GLY A 206 15.13 -10.66 2.04
CA GLY A 206 16.43 -10.78 1.38
C GLY A 206 16.72 -12.22 0.96
N VAL A 207 17.26 -12.40 -0.25
CA VAL A 207 17.62 -13.72 -0.81
C VAL A 207 18.94 -14.26 -0.27
N SER A 208 19.78 -13.42 0.35
CA SER A 208 21.04 -13.77 1.04
C SER A 208 20.96 -13.45 2.54
N ALA A 209 21.86 -14.03 3.35
CA ALA A 209 22.00 -13.62 4.74
C ALA A 209 22.36 -12.13 4.81
N SER A 210 21.80 -11.39 5.76
CA SER A 210 22.10 -9.97 5.94
C SER A 210 21.88 -9.56 7.39
N GLU A 211 22.87 -8.86 7.93
CA GLU A 211 22.83 -8.25 9.25
C GLU A 211 22.80 -6.72 9.10
N PRO A 212 22.11 -6.00 10.00
CA PRO A 212 22.18 -4.54 10.01
C PRO A 212 23.60 -4.04 10.27
N GLU A 213 24.05 -3.11 9.43
CA GLU A 213 25.31 -2.38 9.58
C GLU A 213 25.05 -1.03 10.26
N PHE A 214 26.10 -0.44 10.84
CA PHE A 214 26.02 0.83 11.58
C PHE A 214 26.77 1.93 10.83
N ASP A 215 26.11 3.06 10.63
CA ASP A 215 26.67 4.31 10.14
C ASP A 215 26.80 5.29 11.31
N TYR A 216 28.03 5.70 11.60
CA TYR A 216 28.35 6.68 12.64
C TYR A 216 28.54 8.04 12.01
N PHE A 217 27.68 9.00 12.35
CA PHE A 217 27.70 10.34 11.75
C PHE A 217 27.75 11.43 12.82
N THR A 218 28.32 12.56 12.45
CA THR A 218 28.36 13.77 13.25
C THR A 218 27.61 14.89 12.53
N ALA A 219 27.00 15.79 13.30
CA ALA A 219 26.57 17.09 12.81
C ALA A 219 27.48 18.14 13.44
N VAL A 220 28.17 18.90 12.58
CA VAL A 220 29.10 19.96 12.99
C VAL A 220 28.32 21.28 13.12
N ASP A 221 28.75 22.15 14.03
CA ASP A 221 28.23 23.50 14.18
C ASP A 221 29.09 24.46 13.37
N ASP A 222 28.55 24.94 12.24
CA ASP A 222 29.23 25.82 11.29
C ASP A 222 29.73 27.14 11.93
N VAL A 223 29.14 27.59 13.06
CA VAL A 223 29.56 28.84 13.74
C VAL A 223 30.76 28.60 14.67
N ARG A 224 31.00 27.36 15.07
CA ARG A 224 32.05 26.99 16.03
C ARG A 224 33.18 26.19 15.40
N GLU A 225 33.18 26.03 14.08
CA GLU A 225 34.14 25.21 13.33
C GLU A 225 35.60 25.66 13.53
N ASP A 226 35.85 26.96 13.72
CA ASP A 226 37.20 27.56 13.85
C ASP A 226 37.80 27.50 15.27
N VAL A 227 37.08 26.95 16.26
CA VAL A 227 37.60 26.82 17.63
C VAL A 227 38.36 25.49 17.74
N GLU A 228 39.56 25.45 18.34
CA GLU A 228 40.37 24.21 18.48
C GLU A 228 39.63 23.06 19.21
N GLU A 229 38.53 23.38 19.92
CA GLU A 229 37.57 22.44 20.51
C GLU A 229 36.21 22.42 19.78
N ALA A 230 36.21 22.47 18.44
CA ALA A 230 35.02 22.24 17.61
C ALA A 230 34.59 20.76 17.74
N GLY A 231 34.00 20.41 18.88
CA GLY A 231 33.39 19.10 19.09
C GLY A 231 32.20 18.90 18.15
N ALA A 232 31.80 17.63 17.94
CA ALA A 232 30.57 17.33 17.22
C ALA A 232 29.38 17.96 17.95
N GLY A 233 28.63 18.85 17.28
CA GLY A 233 27.40 19.45 17.81
C GLY A 233 26.34 18.38 18.10
N MET A 234 26.35 17.29 17.33
CA MET A 234 25.62 16.06 17.62
C MET A 234 26.38 14.85 17.08
N ILE A 235 26.29 13.73 17.79
CA ILE A 235 26.76 12.42 17.33
C ILE A 235 25.55 11.50 17.26
N GLY A 236 25.42 10.77 16.17
CA GLY A 236 24.34 9.80 15.97
C GLY A 236 24.85 8.50 15.36
N THR A 237 24.02 7.47 15.49
CA THR A 237 24.21 6.21 14.78
C THR A 237 22.91 5.86 14.07
N VAL A 238 23.00 5.51 12.80
CA VAL A 238 21.88 4.97 12.01
C VAL A 238 22.28 3.59 11.55
N THR A 239 21.34 2.65 11.62
CA THR A 239 21.54 1.33 11.04
C THR A 239 20.97 1.25 9.63
N PHE A 240 21.63 0.49 8.78
CA PHE A 240 21.25 0.26 7.39
C PHE A 240 21.53 -1.20 6.99
N THR A 241 21.07 -1.58 5.80
CA THR A 241 21.30 -2.91 5.23
C THR A 241 21.31 -2.79 3.71
N SER A 242 21.89 -3.78 3.02
CA SER A 242 21.79 -3.92 1.58
C SER A 242 21.46 -5.38 1.23
N SER A 243 20.53 -5.58 0.29
CA SER A 243 20.10 -6.93 -0.08
C SER A 243 19.39 -6.93 -1.42
N THR A 244 19.38 -8.10 -2.07
CA THR A 244 18.42 -8.39 -3.15
C THR A 244 17.18 -8.96 -2.51
N LEU A 245 16.05 -8.25 -2.62
CA LEU A 245 14.79 -8.64 -2.03
C LEU A 245 13.98 -9.49 -3.01
N TYR A 246 13.45 -10.62 -2.54
CA TYR A 246 12.34 -11.30 -3.18
C TYR A 246 11.03 -10.67 -2.70
N ARG A 247 10.20 -10.27 -3.66
CA ARG A 247 8.89 -9.66 -3.47
C ARG A 247 7.84 -10.55 -4.13
N TYR A 248 6.72 -10.75 -3.45
CA TYR A 248 5.60 -11.53 -3.96
C TYR A 248 4.26 -10.90 -3.61
N ALA A 249 3.35 -10.88 -4.57
CA ALA A 249 1.95 -10.58 -4.36
C ALA A 249 1.08 -11.42 -5.29
N ASN A 250 -0.18 -11.62 -4.90
CA ASN A 250 -1.20 -12.17 -5.80
C ASN A 250 -2.48 -11.35 -5.78
N VAL A 251 -3.22 -11.40 -6.89
CA VAL A 251 -4.53 -10.80 -7.06
C VAL A 251 -5.53 -11.91 -7.38
N ASN A 252 -6.59 -12.03 -6.57
CA ASN A 252 -7.75 -12.86 -6.87
C ASN A 252 -8.75 -12.03 -7.70
N MET A 253 -8.87 -12.31 -8.99
CA MET A 253 -9.71 -11.53 -9.91
C MET A 253 -11.20 -11.72 -9.65
N GLU A 254 -11.62 -12.89 -9.19
CA GLU A 254 -13.01 -13.17 -8.84
C GLU A 254 -13.44 -12.35 -7.61
N ALA A 255 -12.63 -12.38 -6.55
CA ALA A 255 -12.88 -11.58 -5.36
C ALA A 255 -12.80 -10.07 -5.65
N LEU A 256 -11.86 -9.64 -6.51
CA LEU A 256 -11.74 -8.24 -6.90
C LEU A 256 -12.98 -7.76 -7.69
N THR A 257 -13.46 -8.58 -8.62
CA THR A 257 -14.68 -8.30 -9.40
C THR A 257 -15.90 -8.23 -8.49
N SER A 258 -16.05 -9.18 -7.56
CA SER A 258 -17.13 -9.15 -6.57
C SER A 258 -17.09 -7.90 -5.69
N ASN A 259 -15.91 -7.49 -5.23
CA ASN A 259 -15.75 -6.31 -4.38
C ASN A 259 -16.01 -4.98 -5.11
N LEU A 260 -15.75 -4.91 -6.42
CA LEU A 260 -15.94 -3.71 -7.24
C LEU A 260 -17.29 -3.68 -7.98
N GLY A 261 -17.96 -4.82 -8.11
CA GLY A 261 -19.22 -4.97 -8.85
C GLY A 261 -19.10 -4.77 -10.37
N SER A 262 -17.88 -4.75 -10.92
CA SER A 262 -17.63 -4.51 -12.34
C SER A 262 -16.32 -5.17 -12.78
N GLU A 263 -16.38 -5.97 -13.84
CA GLU A 263 -15.22 -6.61 -14.47
C GLU A 263 -14.26 -5.58 -15.06
N GLU A 264 -14.78 -4.56 -15.76
CA GLU A 264 -13.98 -3.46 -16.29
C GLU A 264 -13.21 -2.71 -15.19
N ALA A 265 -13.86 -2.47 -14.03
CA ALA A 265 -13.19 -1.87 -12.88
C ALA A 265 -12.11 -2.79 -12.31
N ALA A 266 -12.37 -4.10 -12.24
CA ALA A 266 -11.41 -5.08 -11.77
C ALA A 266 -10.16 -5.19 -12.68
N LEU A 267 -10.34 -5.17 -14.01
CA LEU A 267 -9.24 -5.17 -14.98
C LEU A 267 -8.35 -3.93 -14.84
N ARG A 268 -8.95 -2.73 -14.81
CA ARG A 268 -8.20 -1.47 -14.59
C ARG A 268 -7.48 -1.47 -13.24
N ALA A 269 -8.15 -1.96 -12.20
CA ALA A 269 -7.56 -2.08 -10.87
C ALA A 269 -6.35 -3.05 -10.87
N ALA A 270 -6.48 -4.21 -11.51
CA ALA A 270 -5.38 -5.17 -11.63
C ALA A 270 -4.17 -4.60 -12.37
N GLN A 271 -4.38 -3.89 -13.49
CA GLN A 271 -3.31 -3.20 -14.21
C GLN A 271 -2.62 -2.14 -13.36
N ALA A 272 -3.41 -1.33 -12.64
CA ALA A 272 -2.88 -0.32 -11.72
C ALA A 272 -2.06 -0.99 -10.60
N PHE A 273 -2.52 -2.11 -10.05
CA PHE A 273 -1.79 -2.87 -9.04
C PHE A 273 -0.46 -3.43 -9.56
N VAL A 274 -0.44 -4.10 -10.71
CA VAL A 274 0.79 -4.64 -11.32
C VAL A 274 1.78 -3.50 -11.59
N THR A 275 1.30 -2.40 -12.16
CA THR A 275 2.12 -1.21 -12.45
C THR A 275 2.72 -0.61 -11.17
N SER A 276 1.89 -0.36 -10.16
CA SER A 276 2.33 0.18 -8.87
C SER A 276 3.22 -0.80 -8.10
N PHE A 277 2.99 -2.11 -8.19
CA PHE A 277 3.88 -3.11 -7.60
C PHE A 277 5.28 -2.97 -8.19
N ILE A 278 5.41 -2.82 -9.51
CA ILE A 278 6.72 -2.73 -10.17
C ILE A 278 7.43 -1.41 -9.82
N ARG A 279 6.73 -0.27 -9.87
CA ARG A 279 7.39 1.05 -9.82
C ARG A 279 7.43 1.75 -8.44
N SER A 280 6.49 1.43 -7.54
CA SER A 280 6.43 2.11 -6.24
C SER A 280 7.51 1.59 -5.29
N MET A 281 7.86 2.37 -4.26
CA MET A 281 8.83 1.97 -3.23
C MET A 281 8.55 2.66 -1.89
N PRO A 282 8.78 2.01 -0.73
CA PRO A 282 8.67 2.66 0.57
C PRO A 282 9.67 3.82 0.72
N THR A 283 9.19 4.96 1.22
CA THR A 283 9.96 6.22 1.26
C THR A 283 10.77 6.42 2.56
N GLY A 284 10.97 5.36 3.35
CA GLY A 284 11.67 5.45 4.63
C GLY A 284 13.14 5.82 4.44
N LYS A 285 13.62 6.88 5.09
CA LYS A 285 15.02 7.36 5.00
C LYS A 285 15.55 7.53 3.56
N GLN A 286 14.65 7.68 2.59
CA GLN A 286 14.98 7.75 1.17
C GLN A 286 15.93 8.91 0.87
N ASN A 287 15.68 10.09 1.44
CA ASN A 287 16.53 11.28 1.22
C ASN A 287 17.94 11.13 1.78
N THR A 288 18.13 10.30 2.81
CA THR A 288 19.45 10.08 3.43
C THR A 288 20.27 9.06 2.64
N PHE A 289 19.64 8.06 2.02
CA PHE A 289 20.32 6.95 1.36
C PHE A 289 20.24 6.94 -0.18
N ALA A 290 19.40 7.78 -0.79
CA ALA A 290 19.17 7.82 -2.25
C ALA A 290 18.94 6.41 -2.85
N ASN A 291 18.07 5.63 -2.22
CA ASN A 291 17.97 4.18 -2.41
C ASN A 291 16.89 3.73 -3.40
N THR A 292 16.37 4.61 -4.25
CA THR A 292 15.32 4.28 -5.22
C THR A 292 15.85 3.40 -6.34
N THR A 293 15.26 2.21 -6.53
CA THR A 293 15.63 1.28 -7.60
C THR A 293 14.39 0.70 -8.28
N LEU A 294 14.57 0.10 -9.46
CA LEU A 294 13.57 -0.73 -10.11
C LEU A 294 13.90 -2.22 -9.89
N PRO A 295 12.92 -3.13 -9.98
CA PRO A 295 13.18 -4.56 -9.96
C PRO A 295 14.13 -4.99 -11.09
N ASP A 296 15.06 -5.88 -10.77
CA ASP A 296 15.97 -6.51 -11.73
C ASP A 296 15.27 -7.62 -12.52
N LEU A 297 14.27 -8.26 -11.92
CA LEU A 297 13.44 -9.30 -12.53
C LEU A 297 12.01 -9.11 -12.04
N VAL A 298 11.04 -9.19 -12.95
CA VAL A 298 9.62 -9.31 -12.64
C VAL A 298 9.05 -10.48 -13.43
N VAL A 299 8.29 -11.34 -12.78
CA VAL A 299 7.56 -12.44 -13.41
C VAL A 299 6.10 -12.27 -13.04
N VAL A 300 5.24 -12.19 -14.06
CA VAL A 300 3.78 -12.13 -13.89
C VAL A 300 3.21 -13.40 -14.46
N ALA A 301 2.51 -14.18 -13.65
CA ALA A 301 1.92 -15.47 -14.02
C ALA A 301 0.42 -15.46 -13.75
N VAL A 302 -0.38 -15.86 -14.74
CA VAL A 302 -1.83 -16.04 -14.60
C VAL A 302 -2.11 -17.50 -14.33
N ARG A 303 -2.90 -17.79 -13.29
CA ARG A 303 -3.21 -19.15 -12.82
C ARG A 303 -4.70 -19.33 -12.62
N GLU A 304 -5.20 -20.55 -12.81
CA GLU A 304 -6.63 -20.88 -12.71
C GLU A 304 -6.97 -21.70 -11.46
N ASP A 305 -5.97 -22.12 -10.69
CA ASP A 305 -6.13 -23.03 -9.55
C ASP A 305 -5.90 -22.35 -8.20
N ARG A 306 -4.70 -21.79 -7.98
CA ARG A 306 -4.29 -21.13 -6.76
C ARG A 306 -3.07 -20.23 -6.98
N PRO A 307 -2.90 -19.21 -6.13
CA PRO A 307 -1.67 -18.43 -6.11
C PRO A 307 -0.54 -19.24 -5.47
N VAL A 308 0.67 -19.15 -6.03
CA VAL A 308 1.85 -19.92 -5.58
C VAL A 308 3.03 -18.99 -5.38
N SER A 309 3.58 -18.93 -4.17
CA SER A 309 4.83 -18.21 -3.90
C SER A 309 6.04 -19.10 -4.14
N TRP A 310 7.03 -18.59 -4.85
CA TRP A 310 8.34 -19.25 -5.06
C TRP A 310 9.38 -18.89 -4.00
N VAL A 311 8.92 -18.52 -2.78
CA VAL A 311 9.82 -18.12 -1.68
C VAL A 311 10.83 -19.20 -1.29
N ASN A 312 10.48 -20.47 -1.50
CA ASN A 312 11.33 -21.61 -1.17
C ASN A 312 12.60 -21.71 -2.04
N ALA A 313 12.64 -21.01 -3.19
CA ALA A 313 13.87 -20.79 -3.95
C ALA A 313 15.01 -20.16 -3.12
N PHE A 314 14.65 -19.52 -2.00
CA PHE A 314 15.56 -18.81 -1.10
C PHE A 314 15.54 -19.37 0.33
N GLU A 315 14.96 -20.56 0.55
CA GLU A 315 15.07 -21.26 1.83
C GLU A 315 16.55 -21.45 2.14
N GLU A 316 17.29 -22.10 1.25
CA GLU A 316 18.75 -22.06 1.30
C GLU A 316 19.25 -20.65 0.90
N PRO A 317 20.00 -19.94 1.77
CA PRO A 317 20.53 -18.62 1.45
C PRO A 317 21.40 -18.62 0.19
N VAL A 318 21.17 -17.64 -0.68
CA VAL A 318 22.13 -17.34 -1.74
C VAL A 318 23.45 -16.91 -1.08
N PRO A 319 24.59 -17.55 -1.42
CA PRO A 319 25.88 -17.19 -0.86
C PRO A 319 26.24 -15.71 -1.10
N ASN A 320 27.00 -15.12 -0.17
CA ASN A 320 27.42 -13.73 -0.29
C ASN A 320 28.39 -13.51 -1.46
N GLU A 321 29.23 -14.51 -1.72
CA GLU A 321 30.19 -14.56 -2.82
C GLU A 321 29.73 -15.64 -3.80
N VAL A 322 29.36 -15.20 -5.02
CA VAL A 322 28.88 -16.08 -6.07
C VAL A 322 29.40 -15.58 -7.41
N GLU A 323 29.88 -16.51 -8.25
CA GLU A 323 30.34 -16.19 -9.60
C GLU A 323 29.16 -15.71 -10.45
N GLY A 324 29.35 -14.62 -11.22
CA GLY A 324 28.26 -14.00 -11.99
C GLY A 324 27.31 -13.11 -11.19
N GLY A 325 27.46 -13.05 -9.86
CA GLY A 325 26.78 -12.10 -8.98
C GLY A 325 25.40 -12.55 -8.50
N ARG A 326 25.02 -12.04 -7.32
CA ARG A 326 23.80 -12.45 -6.56
C ARG A 326 22.51 -12.37 -7.37
N ARG A 327 22.39 -11.38 -8.26
CA ARG A 327 21.20 -11.19 -9.10
C ARG A 327 20.95 -12.36 -10.06
N ARG A 328 22.02 -12.85 -10.70
CA ARG A 328 21.94 -13.96 -11.66
C ARG A 328 21.62 -15.27 -10.94
N GLU A 329 22.31 -15.56 -9.85
CA GLU A 329 22.05 -16.75 -9.04
C GLU A 329 20.62 -16.76 -8.47
N ALA A 330 20.14 -15.63 -7.93
CA ALA A 330 18.78 -15.53 -7.42
C ALA A 330 17.72 -15.75 -8.52
N ALA A 331 17.97 -15.24 -9.73
CA ALA A 331 17.09 -15.47 -10.88
C ALA A 331 17.08 -16.94 -11.32
N ALA A 332 18.25 -17.60 -11.34
CA ALA A 332 18.38 -19.02 -11.69
C ALA A 332 17.66 -19.93 -10.69
N ARG A 333 17.81 -19.67 -9.38
CA ARG A 333 17.09 -20.42 -8.34
C ARG A 333 15.58 -20.24 -8.45
N LEU A 334 15.13 -19.01 -8.73
CA LEU A 334 13.71 -18.73 -8.93
C LEU A 334 13.13 -19.49 -10.13
N ALA A 335 13.86 -19.51 -11.26
CA ALA A 335 13.48 -20.27 -12.45
C ALA A 335 13.44 -21.79 -12.19
N THR A 336 14.41 -22.30 -11.44
CA THR A 336 14.49 -23.72 -11.07
C THR A 336 13.33 -24.12 -10.15
N GLU A 337 13.01 -23.31 -9.15
CA GLU A 337 11.90 -23.57 -8.22
C GLU A 337 10.55 -23.55 -8.97
N ALA A 338 10.34 -22.57 -9.85
CA ALA A 338 9.12 -22.49 -10.65
C ALA A 338 8.93 -23.75 -11.52
N ALA A 339 9.98 -24.15 -12.25
CA ALA A 339 9.94 -25.35 -13.09
C ALA A 339 9.72 -26.64 -12.27
N ALA A 340 10.34 -26.73 -11.09
CA ALA A 340 10.16 -27.87 -10.19
C ALA A 340 8.72 -27.95 -9.67
N LEU A 341 8.14 -26.84 -9.24
CA LEU A 341 6.75 -26.80 -8.74
C LEU A 341 5.75 -27.15 -9.83
N ASP A 342 5.91 -26.60 -11.03
CA ASP A 342 5.05 -26.90 -12.17
C ASP A 342 5.11 -28.40 -12.53
N GLY A 343 6.31 -28.98 -12.53
CA GLY A 343 6.52 -30.41 -12.80
C GLY A 343 6.00 -31.34 -11.70
N MET A 344 6.19 -31.00 -10.42
CA MET A 344 5.76 -31.83 -9.29
C MET A 344 4.25 -31.83 -9.09
N TYR A 345 3.60 -30.67 -9.25
CA TYR A 345 2.17 -30.52 -8.96
C TYR A 345 1.29 -30.50 -10.21
N ALA A 346 1.89 -30.57 -11.41
CA ALA A 346 1.18 -30.47 -12.70
C ALA A 346 0.25 -29.27 -12.76
N SER A 347 0.68 -28.14 -12.19
CA SER A 347 -0.07 -26.89 -12.12
C SER A 347 0.72 -25.77 -12.80
N PRO A 348 0.86 -25.78 -14.13
CA PRO A 348 1.51 -24.69 -14.83
C PRO A 348 0.63 -23.43 -14.82
N ALA A 349 1.28 -22.27 -14.91
CA ALA A 349 0.57 -21.04 -15.22
C ALA A 349 -0.09 -21.14 -16.61
N ARG A 350 -1.27 -20.53 -16.76
CA ARG A 350 -1.95 -20.37 -18.05
C ARG A 350 -1.10 -19.54 -19.00
N ARG A 351 -0.54 -18.45 -18.48
CA ARG A 351 0.34 -17.54 -19.21
C ARG A 351 1.33 -16.89 -18.24
N THR A 352 2.57 -16.73 -18.69
CA THR A 352 3.63 -16.08 -17.91
C THR A 352 4.36 -15.06 -18.77
N TRP A 353 4.73 -13.92 -18.17
CA TRP A 353 5.58 -12.91 -18.79
C TRP A 353 6.74 -12.57 -17.87
N VAL A 354 7.89 -12.29 -18.47
CA VAL A 354 9.12 -11.97 -17.76
C VAL A 354 9.62 -10.59 -18.19
N ILE A 355 9.93 -9.72 -17.22
CA ILE A 355 10.64 -8.47 -17.43
C ILE A 355 12.03 -8.64 -16.82
N ALA A 356 13.05 -8.64 -17.65
CA ALA A 356 14.44 -8.80 -17.22
C ALA A 356 15.38 -8.00 -18.14
N PRO A 357 16.53 -7.51 -17.63
CA PRO A 357 17.57 -6.95 -18.47
C PRO A 357 18.18 -8.04 -19.37
N PRO A 358 18.81 -7.66 -20.51
CA PRO A 358 19.46 -8.62 -21.41
C PRO A 358 20.49 -9.53 -20.72
N SER A 359 21.13 -9.05 -19.64
CA SER A 359 22.11 -9.83 -18.88
C SER A 359 21.53 -10.96 -18.02
N LEU A 360 20.20 -11.05 -17.89
CA LEU A 360 19.49 -12.11 -17.18
C LEU A 360 18.58 -12.94 -18.10
N ALA A 361 18.40 -12.55 -19.37
CA ALA A 361 17.42 -13.16 -20.27
C ALA A 361 17.68 -14.66 -20.50
N ASP A 362 18.94 -15.06 -20.67
CA ASP A 362 19.40 -16.45 -20.77
C ASP A 362 19.03 -17.29 -19.54
N THR A 363 19.01 -16.66 -18.37
CA THR A 363 18.78 -17.33 -17.09
C THR A 363 17.30 -17.59 -16.82
N VAL A 364 16.43 -16.78 -17.41
CA VAL A 364 14.98 -16.77 -17.09
C VAL A 364 14.10 -17.16 -18.28
N GLU A 365 14.69 -17.55 -19.41
CA GLU A 365 13.95 -17.94 -20.62
C GLU A 365 12.96 -19.09 -20.39
N THR A 366 13.26 -19.96 -19.42
CA THR A 366 12.41 -21.10 -19.07
C THR A 366 11.14 -20.70 -18.33
N LEU A 367 11.09 -19.49 -17.75
CA LEU A 367 9.91 -18.97 -17.04
C LEU A 367 8.82 -18.48 -17.99
N GLY A 368 9.20 -17.96 -19.17
CA GLY A 368 8.28 -17.38 -20.13
C GLY A 368 8.95 -16.34 -21.05
N PRO A 369 8.19 -15.79 -22.01
CA PRO A 369 8.68 -14.76 -22.92
C PRO A 369 9.17 -13.52 -22.16
N VAL A 370 10.37 -13.05 -22.52
CA VAL A 370 10.92 -11.79 -22.03
C VAL A 370 10.34 -10.64 -22.84
N VAL A 371 9.63 -9.73 -22.16
CA VAL A 371 8.92 -8.59 -22.74
C VAL A 371 9.19 -7.32 -21.96
N ASP A 372 8.95 -6.16 -22.57
CA ASP A 372 8.93 -4.90 -21.83
C ASP A 372 7.63 -4.73 -21.03
N ARG A 373 7.63 -3.77 -20.10
CA ARG A 373 6.49 -3.52 -19.20
C ARG A 373 5.20 -3.18 -19.94
N GLN A 374 5.26 -2.39 -21.01
CA GLN A 374 4.07 -1.94 -21.73
C GLN A 374 3.44 -3.10 -22.52
N SER A 375 4.28 -3.88 -23.19
CA SER A 375 3.86 -5.11 -23.88
C SER A 375 3.22 -6.10 -22.89
N MET A 376 3.88 -6.35 -21.74
CA MET A 376 3.33 -7.20 -20.68
C MET A 376 1.95 -6.75 -20.20
N LEU A 377 1.76 -5.46 -19.91
CA LEU A 377 0.46 -4.95 -19.42
C LEU A 377 -0.65 -5.09 -20.47
N THR A 378 -0.33 -4.90 -21.75
CA THR A 378 -1.28 -5.04 -22.86
C THR A 378 -1.68 -6.51 -23.04
N GLU A 379 -0.70 -7.42 -23.04
CA GLU A 379 -0.96 -8.86 -23.14
C GLU A 379 -1.71 -9.39 -21.92
N LEU A 380 -1.39 -8.90 -20.72
CA LEU A 380 -2.11 -9.25 -19.49
C LEU A 380 -3.58 -8.82 -19.57
N GLU A 381 -3.89 -7.63 -20.07
CA GLU A 381 -5.27 -7.17 -20.23
C GLU A 381 -6.07 -8.08 -21.16
N ALA A 382 -5.48 -8.44 -22.30
CA ALA A 382 -6.10 -9.33 -23.27
C ALA A 382 -6.35 -10.72 -22.66
N GLU A 383 -5.35 -11.29 -21.97
CA GLU A 383 -5.45 -12.59 -21.31
C GLU A 383 -6.54 -12.61 -20.24
N LEU A 384 -6.60 -11.58 -19.39
CA LEU A 384 -7.62 -11.49 -18.35
C LEU A 384 -9.01 -11.29 -18.94
N SER A 385 -9.14 -10.49 -19.99
CA SER A 385 -10.42 -10.27 -20.68
C SER A 385 -10.93 -11.55 -21.34
N GLU A 386 -10.04 -12.34 -21.96
CA GLU A 386 -10.39 -13.63 -22.55
C GLU A 386 -10.76 -14.67 -21.49
N ALA A 387 -10.03 -14.72 -20.37
CA ALA A 387 -10.28 -15.69 -19.30
C ALA A 387 -11.51 -15.37 -18.44
N MET A 388 -11.97 -14.11 -18.42
CA MET A 388 -13.16 -13.67 -17.68
C MET A 388 -14.45 -13.71 -18.51
N ALA A 389 -14.35 -13.67 -19.85
CA ALA A 389 -15.48 -13.83 -20.78
C ALA A 389 -16.01 -15.27 -20.81
#